data_AF-A0A9Q0XPG7-F1
#
_entry.id   AF-A0A9Q0XPG7-F1
#
_cell.length_a   1.000
_cell.length_b   1.000
_cell.length_c   1.000
_cell.angle_alpha   90.00
_cell.angle_beta   90.00
_cell.angle_gamma   90.00
#
_symmetry.space_group_name_H-M   'P 1'
#
loop_
_entity.id
_entity.type
_entity.pdbx_description
1 polymer ?
#
loop_
_entity_poly.entity_id
_entity_poly.type
_entity_poly.pdbx_seq_one_letter_code
_entity_poly.pdbx_strand_id
1 'polypeptide(L)'
;MAEAKKKCRQYSIDYLKSGCIPTLLDKHQPMCLLCNRVLNNDAMKPSKLKDHLRRCHPDKTDKVLTYFKILEEKLQKRTTVDSMFSSTSKRAYEGLQASYNTS
;
A
#
# COMPACT_ATOMS: atom_id res chain seq x y z
N MET A 1 26.58 -23.55 8.81
CA MET A 1 25.92 -22.45 9.55
C MET A 1 24.59 -22.15 8.87
N ALA A 2 23.50 -22.76 9.34
CA ALA A 2 22.17 -22.52 8.78
C ALA A 2 21.56 -21.34 9.53
N GLU A 3 21.57 -20.16 8.92
CA GLU A 3 20.94 -18.97 9.47
C GLU A 3 19.45 -19.26 9.66
N ALA A 4 18.99 -19.23 10.91
CA ALA A 4 17.60 -19.45 11.25
C ALA A 4 16.75 -18.40 10.52
N LYS A 5 15.96 -18.86 9.52
CA LYS A 5 15.00 -18.02 8.81
C LYS A 5 14.04 -17.43 9.84
N LYS A 6 14.28 -16.17 10.24
CA LYS A 6 13.31 -15.38 10.99
C LYS A 6 12.00 -15.46 10.21
N LYS A 7 10.93 -15.96 10.85
CA LYS A 7 9.57 -15.90 10.30
C LYS A 7 9.20 -14.42 10.19
N CYS A 8 9.61 -13.81 9.08
CA CYS A 8 9.42 -12.40 8.81
C CYS A 8 7.96 -12.22 8.38
N ARG A 9 7.05 -12.23 9.36
CA ARG A 9 5.65 -11.82 9.18
C ARG A 9 5.52 -10.30 8.96
N GLN A 10 6.63 -9.56 9.02
CA GLN A 10 6.66 -8.10 8.98
C GLN A 10 7.61 -7.66 7.86
N TYR A 11 7.04 -7.10 6.80
CA TYR A 11 7.65 -6.45 5.64
C TYR A 11 9.15 -6.14 5.79
N SER A 12 10.03 -6.99 5.24
CA SER A 12 11.44 -6.64 5.10
C SER A 12 11.61 -5.50 4.09
N ILE A 13 12.67 -4.72 4.26
CA ILE A 13 13.04 -3.62 3.34
C ILE A 13 13.25 -4.14 1.90
N ASP A 14 13.47 -5.44 1.71
CA ASP A 14 13.62 -6.05 0.38
C ASP A 14 12.32 -6.04 -0.45
N TYR A 15 11.15 -5.91 0.19
CA TYR A 15 9.89 -5.72 -0.54
C TYR A 15 9.79 -4.32 -1.16
N LEU A 16 10.40 -3.32 -0.52
CA LEU A 16 10.49 -1.97 -1.09
C LEU A 16 11.39 -1.93 -2.34
N LYS A 17 12.47 -2.75 -2.38
CA LYS A 17 13.29 -2.95 -3.60
C LYS A 17 12.45 -3.41 -4.79
N SER A 18 11.39 -4.14 -4.49
CA SER A 18 10.53 -4.77 -5.47
C SER A 18 9.23 -3.98 -5.70
N GLY A 19 9.14 -2.75 -5.17
CA GLY A 19 8.01 -1.86 -5.40
C GLY A 19 6.69 -2.26 -4.74
N CYS A 20 6.71 -3.10 -3.71
CA CYS A 20 5.52 -3.45 -2.95
C CYS A 20 5.51 -2.86 -1.54
N ILE A 21 4.34 -2.36 -1.16
CA ILE A 21 4.06 -1.85 0.19
C ILE A 21 2.79 -2.51 0.74
N PRO A 22 2.61 -2.57 2.07
CA PRO A 22 1.31 -2.86 2.66
C PRO A 22 0.28 -1.82 2.22
N THR A 23 -0.98 -2.25 2.15
CA THR A 23 -2.10 -1.34 2.00
C THR A 23 -2.30 -0.53 3.29
N LEU A 24 -2.76 0.71 3.17
CA LEU A 24 -3.01 1.60 4.31
C LEU A 24 -4.14 1.08 5.20
N LEU A 25 -5.16 0.47 4.59
CA LEU A 25 -6.35 -0.06 5.27
C LEU A 25 -6.09 -1.43 5.91
N ASP A 26 -5.38 -2.31 5.20
CA ASP A 26 -5.04 -3.66 5.68
C ASP A 26 -3.54 -3.94 5.53
N LYS A 27 -2.90 -4.15 6.68
CA LYS A 27 -1.47 -4.43 6.77
C LYS A 27 -1.11 -5.83 6.30
N HIS A 28 -2.05 -6.68 5.91
CA HIS A 28 -1.78 -8.02 5.37
C HIS A 28 -1.93 -8.09 3.86
N GLN A 29 -2.44 -7.02 3.23
CA GLN A 29 -2.67 -6.98 1.79
C GLN A 29 -1.57 -6.18 1.08
N PRO A 30 -0.70 -6.83 0.29
CA PRO A 30 0.32 -6.14 -0.48
C PRO A 30 -0.30 -5.32 -1.61
N MET A 31 0.27 -4.16 -1.88
CA MET A 31 -0.10 -3.29 -2.99
C MET A 31 1.16 -2.91 -3.78
N CYS A 32 1.03 -2.83 -5.10
CA CYS A 32 2.10 -2.39 -5.98
C CYS A 32 2.14 -0.86 -6.05
N LEU A 33 3.32 -0.26 -5.80
CA LEU A 33 3.55 1.19 -5.89
C LEU A 33 3.46 1.74 -7.31
N LEU A 34 3.64 0.89 -8.32
CA LEU A 34 3.73 1.32 -9.73
C LEU A 34 2.38 1.40 -10.42
N CYS A 35 1.45 0.49 -10.07
CA CYS A 35 0.10 0.44 -10.63
C CYS A 35 -1.00 0.66 -9.58
N ASN A 36 -0.65 0.87 -8.31
CA ASN A 36 -1.61 1.04 -7.21
C ASN A 36 -2.61 -0.13 -7.08
N ARG A 37 -2.26 -1.29 -7.64
CA ARG A 37 -3.12 -2.47 -7.59
C ARG A 37 -2.83 -3.25 -6.31
N VAL A 38 -3.90 -3.60 -5.62
CA VAL A 38 -3.84 -4.53 -4.50
C VAL A 38 -3.60 -5.94 -5.03
N LEU A 39 -2.56 -6.60 -4.53
CA LEU A 39 -2.14 -7.93 -4.92
C LEU A 39 -2.62 -8.96 -3.90
N ASN A 40 -2.70 -10.23 -4.32
CA ASN A 40 -2.98 -11.32 -3.40
C ASN A 40 -1.83 -11.50 -2.39
N ASN A 41 -2.13 -12.03 -1.22
CA ASN A 41 -1.12 -12.31 -0.20
C ASN A 41 0.00 -13.24 -0.72
N ASP A 42 -0.31 -14.19 -1.62
CA ASP A 42 0.70 -15.03 -2.29
C ASP A 42 1.70 -14.24 -3.15
N ALA A 43 1.30 -13.07 -3.66
CA ALA A 43 2.19 -12.17 -4.41
C ALA A 43 3.30 -11.57 -3.54
N MET A 44 3.21 -11.69 -2.21
CA MET A 44 4.33 -11.39 -1.32
C MET A 44 5.52 -12.35 -1.49
N LYS A 45 5.38 -13.49 -2.20
CA LYS A 45 6.54 -14.32 -2.52
C LYS A 45 7.49 -13.55 -3.45
N PRO A 46 8.79 -13.43 -3.15
CA PRO A 46 9.73 -12.65 -3.96
C PRO A 46 9.75 -13.04 -5.44
N SER A 47 9.57 -14.33 -5.73
CA SER A 47 9.47 -14.85 -7.10
C SER A 47 8.23 -14.34 -7.84
N LYS A 48 7.07 -14.32 -7.18
CA LYS A 48 5.80 -13.81 -7.71
C LYS A 48 5.86 -12.30 -7.92
N LEU A 49 6.50 -11.58 -6.99
CA LEU A 49 6.65 -10.14 -7.10
C LEU A 49 7.59 -9.74 -8.25
N LYS A 50 8.72 -10.44 -8.40
CA LYS A 50 9.61 -10.26 -9.56
C LYS A 50 8.90 -10.56 -10.88
N ASP A 51 8.08 -11.61 -10.93
CA ASP A 51 7.27 -11.97 -12.10
C ASP A 51 6.22 -10.88 -12.42
N HIS A 52 5.53 -10.36 -11.40
CA HIS A 52 4.61 -9.23 -11.56
C HIS A 52 5.31 -7.99 -12.15
N LEU A 53 6.48 -7.60 -11.62
CA LEU A 53 7.25 -6.49 -12.16
C LEU A 53 7.66 -6.74 -13.61
N ARG A 54 8.14 -7.94 -13.95
CA ARG A 54 8.53 -8.27 -15.33
C ARG A 54 7.37 -8.24 -16.31
N ARG A 55 6.19 -8.71 -15.89
CA ARG A 55 4.99 -8.80 -16.75
C ARG A 55 4.23 -7.49 -16.86
N CYS A 56 4.05 -6.77 -15.75
CA CYS A 56 3.25 -5.55 -15.70
C CYS A 56 4.09 -4.28 -15.88
N HIS A 57 5.38 -4.32 -15.54
CA HIS A 57 6.25 -3.15 -15.49
C HIS A 57 7.67 -3.44 -16.03
N PRO A 58 7.81 -4.02 -17.25
CA PRO A 58 9.11 -4.41 -17.79
C PRO A 58 10.12 -3.24 -17.78
N ASP A 59 9.67 -2.02 -18.10
CA ASP A 59 10.50 -0.81 -18.14
C ASP A 59 10.98 -0.31 -16.78
N LYS A 60 10.40 -0.80 -15.69
CA LYS A 60 10.70 -0.33 -14.33
C LYS A 60 11.38 -1.39 -13.46
N THR A 61 11.78 -2.51 -14.07
CA THR A 61 12.45 -3.63 -13.38
C THR A 61 13.86 -3.30 -12.91
N ASP A 62 14.56 -2.37 -13.57
CA ASP A 62 15.93 -1.96 -13.23
C ASP A 62 15.99 -0.77 -12.23
N LYS A 63 14.84 -0.26 -11.80
CA LYS A 63 14.82 0.94 -10.95
C LYS A 63 15.37 0.64 -9.55
N VAL A 64 16.26 1.51 -9.10
CA VAL A 64 16.88 1.45 -7.77
C VAL A 64 15.90 1.84 -6.66
N LEU A 65 16.22 1.41 -5.44
CA LEU A 65 15.46 1.65 -4.20
C LEU A 65 15.00 3.10 -4.00
N THR A 66 15.84 4.07 -4.36
CA THR A 66 15.55 5.50 -4.19
C THR A 66 14.31 5.91 -4.97
N TYR A 67 14.08 5.34 -6.16
CA TYR A 67 12.89 5.60 -6.95
C TYR A 67 11.62 5.15 -6.23
N PHE A 68 11.63 3.94 -5.66
CA PHE A 68 10.48 3.40 -4.93
C PHE A 68 10.23 4.16 -3.63
N LYS A 69 11.27 4.62 -2.94
CA LYS A 69 11.14 5.45 -1.72
C LYS A 69 10.49 6.81 -2.01
N ILE A 70 10.89 7.46 -3.10
CA ILE A 70 10.25 8.72 -3.53
C ILE A 70 8.78 8.48 -3.93
N LEU A 71 8.49 7.36 -4.59
CA LEU A 71 7.12 7.00 -4.95
C LEU A 71 6.25 6.72 -3.72
N GLU A 72 6.76 5.97 -2.74
CA GLU A 72 6.09 5.72 -1.47
C GLU A 72 5.75 7.02 -0.76
N GLU A 73 6.72 7.93 -0.63
CA GLU A 73 6.51 9.21 0.03
C GLU A 73 5.44 10.04 -0.69
N LYS A 74 5.48 10.07 -2.03
CA LYS A 74 4.43 10.72 -2.83
C LYS A 74 3.06 10.08 -2.61
N LEU A 75 3.01 8.76 -2.41
CA LEU A 75 1.79 8.02 -2.16
C LEU A 75 1.20 8.33 -0.77
N GLN A 76 2.04 8.40 0.26
CA GLN A 76 1.63 8.77 1.62
C GLN A 76 1.18 10.23 1.71
N LYS A 77 1.83 11.14 0.98
CA LYS A 77 1.45 12.56 0.92
C LYS A 77 0.21 12.81 0.06
N ARG A 78 -0.17 11.86 -0.80
CA ARG A 78 -1.36 11.98 -1.62
C ARG A 78 -2.58 11.86 -0.71
N THR A 79 -3.35 12.94 -0.58
CA THR A 79 -4.70 12.89 0.02
C THR A 79 -5.51 11.92 -0.84
N THR A 80 -5.70 10.69 -0.35
CA THR A 80 -6.49 9.70 -1.07
C THR A 80 -7.95 10.12 -1.02
N VAL A 81 -8.71 9.80 -2.07
CA VAL A 81 -10.17 10.01 -2.09
C VAL A 81 -10.86 9.34 -0.89
N ASP A 82 -10.23 8.30 -0.32
CA ASP A 82 -10.63 7.62 0.91
C ASP A 82 -10.52 8.53 2.17
N SER A 83 -9.45 9.33 2.26
CA SER A 83 -9.32 10.39 3.27
C SER A 83 -10.35 11.50 3.06
N MET A 84 -10.64 11.87 1.81
CA MET A 84 -11.71 12.82 1.50
C MET A 84 -13.10 12.28 1.89
N PHE A 85 -13.39 11.01 1.61
CA PHE A 85 -14.66 10.39 1.96
C PHE A 85 -14.86 10.22 3.48
N SER A 86 -13.78 9.94 4.21
CA SER A 86 -13.78 9.89 5.67
C SER A 86 -14.10 11.26 6.29
N SER A 87 -13.71 12.37 5.65
CA SER A 87 -14.05 13.72 6.11
C SER A 87 -15.51 14.10 5.87
N THR A 88 -16.16 13.56 4.83
CA THR A 88 -17.60 13.77 4.56
C THR A 88 -18.50 13.01 5.54
N SER A 89 -18.06 11.87 6.08
CA SER A 89 -18.80 11.11 7.10
C SER A 89 -19.03 11.94 8.39
N LYS A 90 -18.05 12.75 8.81
CA LYS A 90 -18.22 13.64 9.98
C LYS A 90 -19.35 14.65 9.77
N ARG A 91 -19.38 15.30 8.61
CA ARG A 91 -20.41 16.32 8.29
C ARG A 91 -21.82 15.73 8.23
N ALA A 92 -21.95 14.46 7.79
CA ALA A 92 -23.23 13.76 7.75
C ALA A 92 -23.76 13.41 9.16
N TYR A 93 -22.88 13.02 10.08
CA TYR A 93 -23.26 12.73 11.47
C TYR A 93 -23.65 14.00 12.24
N GLU A 94 -22.90 15.09 12.07
CA GLU A 94 -23.21 16.39 12.71
C GLU A 94 -24.53 16.97 12.19
N GLY A 95 -24.82 16.84 10.89
CA GLY A 95 -26.10 17.24 10.32
C GLY A 95 -27.27 16.45 10.90
N LEU A 96 -27.10 15.14 11.09
CA LEU A 96 -28.09 14.28 11.75
C LEU A 96 -28.34 14.74 13.19
N GLN A 97 -27.29 14.99 13.97
CA GLN A 97 -27.40 15.44 15.36
C GLN A 97 -28.13 16.79 15.47
N ALA A 98 -27.85 17.74 14.56
CA ALA A 98 -28.51 19.03 14.55
C ALA A 98 -30.03 18.92 14.34
N SER A 99 -30.48 18.01 13.45
CA SER A 99 -31.92 17.79 13.20
C SER A 99 -32.69 17.20 14.39
N TYR A 100 -32.02 16.47 15.30
CA TYR A 100 -32.67 15.92 16.50
C TYR A 100 -32.73 16.89 17.67
N ASN A 101 -31.95 17.97 17.65
CA ASN A 101 -31.83 18.93 18.76
C ASN A 101 -32.64 20.23 18.52
N THR A 102 -33.43 20.28 17.45
CA THR A 102 -34.35 21.38 17.09
C THR A 102 -35.82 21.11 17.47
N SER A 103 -36.09 20.14 18.34
CA SER A 103 -37.42 19.88 18.93
C SER A 103 -37.47 20.20 20.41
#